data_AF-A0A497HSF8-F1
#
_entry.id   AF-A0A497HSF8-F1
#
_cell.length_a   1.000
_cell.length_b   1.000
_cell.length_c   1.000
_cell.angle_alpha   90.00
_cell.angle_beta   90.00
_cell.angle_gamma   90.00
#
_symmetry.space_group_name_H-M   'P 1'
#
loop_
_entity.id
_entity.type
_entity.pdbx_description
1 polymer ?
#
loop_
_entity_poly.entity_id
_entity_poly.type
_entity_poly.pdbx_seq_one_letter_code
_entity_poly.pdbx_strand_id
1 'polypeptide(L)'
;MKLSKEDIELFYKLYHSLLAYVNRKFNIIKGINSPRDFMGCSIEEINKVRDRLYKHPELIDSFVAENPLNLSSDELKIISSWKNFVRGRFLIFRYLKKYTIFLDPNEPPKAYGVLALTSTFEEMLGPYLPIMVEAALLPFNNKIIYDSILISYRITFG
;
A
#
# COMPACT_ATOMS: atom_id res chain seq x y z
N MET A 1 0.45 -9.52 13.48
CA MET A 1 1.48 -10.13 12.60
C MET A 1 1.96 -9.09 11.59
N LYS A 2 3.25 -9.10 11.28
CA LYS A 2 3.89 -8.09 10.43
C LYS A 2 5.02 -8.69 9.58
N LEU A 3 5.45 -7.97 8.55
CA LEU A 3 6.57 -8.36 7.70
C LEU A 3 7.90 -8.44 8.47
N SER A 4 8.88 -9.15 7.91
CA SER A 4 10.26 -9.09 8.40
C SER A 4 10.90 -7.73 8.09
N LYS A 5 11.99 -7.40 8.76
CA LYS A 5 12.67 -6.12 8.56
C LYS A 5 13.16 -5.96 7.11
N GLU A 6 13.68 -7.03 6.53
CA GLU A 6 14.18 -7.08 5.16
C GLU A 6 13.05 -6.86 4.15
N ASP A 7 11.90 -7.52 4.35
CA ASP A 7 10.70 -7.35 3.53
C ASP A 7 10.16 -5.90 3.61
N ILE A 8 10.21 -5.28 4.80
CA ILE A 8 9.80 -3.89 5.01
C ILE A 8 10.71 -2.91 4.26
N GLU A 9 12.03 -3.07 4.40
CA GLU A 9 13.02 -2.22 3.71
C GLU A 9 12.89 -2.34 2.19
N LEU A 10 12.70 -3.57 1.69
CA LEU A 10 12.44 -3.83 0.28
C LEU A 10 11.15 -3.15 -0.19
N PHE A 11 10.05 -3.31 0.56
CA PHE A 11 8.78 -2.66 0.22
C PHE A 11 8.93 -1.14 0.11
N TYR A 12 9.49 -0.46 1.11
CA TYR A 12 9.63 0.99 1.09
C TYR A 12 10.59 1.48 -0.01
N LYS A 13 11.69 0.74 -0.27
CA LYS A 13 12.59 1.02 -1.39
C LYS A 13 11.82 1.05 -2.70
N LEU A 14 11.04 0.01 -2.98
CA LEU A 14 10.29 -0.12 -4.25
C LEU A 14 9.11 0.85 -4.33
N TYR A 15 8.38 1.03 -3.23
CA TYR A 15 7.17 1.86 -3.20
C TYR A 15 7.52 3.33 -3.35
N HIS A 16 8.51 3.84 -2.61
CA HIS A 16 8.97 5.22 -2.78
C HIS A 16 9.63 5.45 -4.14
N SER A 17 10.24 4.43 -4.74
CA SER A 17 10.75 4.50 -6.12
C SER A 17 9.65 4.75 -7.14
N LEU A 18 8.56 4.01 -7.01
CA LEU A 18 7.38 4.19 -7.86
C LEU A 18 6.72 5.55 -7.62
N LEU A 19 6.54 5.97 -6.36
CA LEU A 19 5.97 7.28 -6.05
C LEU A 19 6.84 8.44 -6.56
N ALA A 20 8.17 8.33 -6.46
CA ALA A 20 9.09 9.33 -7.01
C ALA A 20 8.94 9.46 -8.53
N TYR A 21 8.78 8.34 -9.24
CA TYR A 21 8.52 8.34 -10.67
C TYR A 21 7.21 9.05 -11.02
N VAL A 22 6.12 8.71 -10.33
CA VAL A 22 4.81 9.38 -10.53
C VAL A 22 4.93 10.87 -10.22
N ASN A 23 5.60 11.23 -9.13
CA ASN A 23 5.80 12.63 -8.77
C ASN A 23 6.58 13.39 -9.85
N ARG A 24 7.66 12.82 -10.39
CA ARG A 24 8.44 13.44 -11.47
C ARG A 24 7.64 13.64 -12.75
N LYS A 25 6.75 12.70 -13.08
CA LYS A 25 5.94 12.73 -14.31
C LYS A 25 4.82 13.78 -14.26
N PHE A 26 4.27 14.03 -13.06
CA PHE A 26 3.13 14.95 -12.86
C PHE A 26 3.46 16.21 -12.06
N ASN A 27 4.67 16.34 -11.52
CA ASN A 27 5.15 17.44 -10.67
C ASN A 27 4.17 17.81 -9.55
N ILE A 28 3.68 16.79 -8.82
CA ILE A 28 2.61 16.95 -7.81
C ILE A 28 3.13 17.68 -6.58
N ILE A 29 4.27 17.22 -6.05
CA ILE A 29 4.98 17.82 -4.93
C ILE A 29 6.27 18.44 -5.47
N LYS A 30 6.40 19.75 -5.32
CA LYS A 30 7.58 20.49 -5.78
C LYS A 30 8.80 20.12 -4.94
N GLY A 31 9.94 19.91 -5.60
CA GLY A 31 11.22 19.65 -4.93
C GLY A 31 11.50 18.19 -4.56
N ILE A 32 10.55 17.28 -4.80
CA ILE A 32 10.72 15.84 -4.57
C ILE A 32 11.11 15.14 -5.86
N ASN A 33 12.33 14.64 -5.91
CA ASN A 33 12.88 13.99 -7.10
C ASN A 33 13.41 12.58 -6.82
N SER A 34 13.60 12.22 -5.54
CA SER A 34 14.18 10.96 -5.12
C SER A 34 13.26 10.19 -4.16
N PRO A 35 13.40 8.84 -4.09
CA PRO A 35 12.66 8.03 -3.13
C PRO A 35 12.95 8.39 -1.67
N ARG A 36 14.13 8.98 -1.39
CA ARG A 36 14.54 9.37 -0.03
C ARG A 36 13.83 10.63 0.43
N ASP A 37 13.44 11.50 -0.49
CA ASP A 37 12.79 12.77 -0.19
C ASP A 37 11.41 12.54 0.43
N PHE A 38 10.77 11.39 0.14
CA PHE A 38 9.48 11.00 0.73
C PHE A 38 9.51 10.78 2.24
N MET A 39 10.69 10.57 2.84
CA MET A 39 10.80 10.44 4.30
C MET A 39 10.45 11.74 5.05
N GLY A 40 10.57 12.90 4.39
CA GLY A 40 10.24 14.21 4.98
C GLY A 40 8.82 14.71 4.67
N CYS A 41 8.04 13.96 3.91
CA CYS A 41 6.74 14.43 3.43
C CYS A 41 5.62 14.20 4.44
N SER A 42 4.63 15.08 4.40
CA SER A 42 3.38 14.84 5.10
C SER A 42 2.59 13.71 4.43
N ILE A 43 1.76 13.00 5.22
CA ILE A 43 0.87 11.96 4.72
C ILE A 43 -0.10 12.53 3.65
N GLU A 44 -0.52 13.78 3.79
CA GLU A 44 -1.40 14.45 2.80
C GLU A 44 -0.73 14.62 1.44
N GLU A 45 0.56 15.01 1.42
CA GLU A 45 1.32 15.13 0.19
C GLU A 45 1.52 13.77 -0.49
N ILE A 46 1.91 12.76 0.30
CA ILE A 46 2.06 11.39 -0.20
C ILE A 46 0.74 10.88 -0.78
N ASN A 47 -0.38 11.17 -0.11
CA ASN A 47 -1.71 10.80 -0.58
C ASN A 47 -2.05 11.39 -1.96
N LYS A 48 -1.61 12.61 -2.28
CA LYS A 48 -1.85 13.20 -3.62
C LYS A 48 -1.14 12.41 -4.72
N VAL A 49 0.11 11.99 -4.47
CA VAL A 49 0.90 11.17 -5.42
C VAL A 49 0.32 9.77 -5.54
N ARG A 50 0.00 9.16 -4.39
CA ARG A 50 -0.67 7.86 -4.28
C ARG A 50 -2.00 7.83 -5.04
N ASP A 51 -2.82 8.86 -4.89
CA ASP A 51 -4.10 8.97 -5.60
C ASP A 51 -3.91 9.04 -7.11
N ARG A 52 -2.87 9.74 -7.57
CA ARG A 52 -2.53 9.77 -8.99
C ARG A 52 -2.10 8.39 -9.49
N LEU A 53 -1.26 7.68 -8.72
CA LEU A 53 -0.81 6.33 -9.06
C LEU A 53 -1.99 5.38 -9.26
N TYR A 54 -2.91 5.30 -8.30
CA TYR A 54 -4.04 4.34 -8.40
C TYR A 54 -5.14 4.76 -9.38
N LYS A 55 -5.23 6.04 -9.75
CA LYS A 55 -6.10 6.50 -10.86
C LYS A 55 -5.52 6.17 -12.24
N HIS A 56 -4.21 5.93 -12.31
CA HIS A 56 -3.47 5.68 -13.55
C HIS A 56 -2.55 4.45 -13.39
N PRO A 57 -3.11 3.24 -13.25
CA PRO A 57 -2.33 2.01 -13.07
C PRO A 57 -1.33 1.74 -14.20
N GLU A 58 -1.55 2.28 -15.39
CA GLU A 58 -0.62 2.23 -16.53
C GLU A 58 0.77 2.83 -16.22
N LEU A 59 0.86 3.66 -15.18
CA LEU A 59 2.12 4.19 -14.68
C LEU A 59 3.03 3.11 -14.08
N ILE A 60 2.44 2.04 -13.54
CA ILE A 60 3.20 0.90 -13.01
C ILE A 60 3.91 0.18 -14.15
N ASP A 61 3.19 -0.11 -15.24
CA ASP A 61 3.78 -0.74 -16.42
C ASP A 61 4.81 0.18 -17.07
N SER A 62 4.53 1.49 -17.14
CA SER A 62 5.50 2.49 -17.65
C SER A 62 6.78 2.51 -16.82
N PHE A 63 6.67 2.49 -15.49
CA PHE A 63 7.82 2.47 -14.59
C PHE A 63 8.66 1.21 -14.77
N VAL A 64 8.00 0.05 -14.91
CA VAL A 64 8.68 -1.23 -15.10
C VAL A 64 9.41 -1.28 -16.45
N ALA A 65 8.80 -0.72 -17.51
CA ALA A 65 9.39 -0.67 -18.84
C ALA A 65 10.57 0.31 -18.93
N GLU A 66 10.45 1.50 -18.34
CA GLU A 66 11.50 2.52 -18.36
C GLU A 66 12.67 2.18 -17.41
N ASN A 67 12.40 1.44 -16.32
CA ASN A 67 13.33 1.08 -15.26
C ASN A 67 14.32 2.20 -14.88
N PRO A 68 13.84 3.39 -14.49
CA PRO A 68 14.68 4.59 -14.34
C PRO A 68 15.75 4.49 -13.24
N LEU A 69 15.64 3.50 -12.35
CA LEU A 69 16.55 3.28 -11.22
C LEU A 69 17.40 2.01 -11.36
N ASN A 70 17.39 1.37 -12.55
CA ASN A 70 18.10 0.11 -12.80
C ASN A 70 17.83 -0.95 -11.74
N LEU A 71 16.56 -1.13 -11.37
CA LEU A 71 16.12 -2.18 -10.45
C LEU A 71 16.36 -3.56 -11.05
N SER A 72 16.58 -4.53 -10.19
CA SER A 72 16.73 -5.93 -10.58
C SER A 72 15.41 -6.50 -11.14
N SER A 73 15.52 -7.57 -11.92
CA SER A 73 14.36 -8.25 -12.49
C SER A 73 13.37 -8.76 -11.45
N ASP A 74 13.82 -9.13 -10.25
CA ASP A 74 12.93 -9.59 -9.19
C ASP A 74 12.21 -8.44 -8.49
N GLU A 75 12.89 -7.30 -8.30
CA GLU A 75 12.27 -6.07 -7.81
C GLU A 75 11.19 -5.55 -8.78
N LEU A 76 11.47 -5.60 -10.09
CA LEU A 76 10.52 -5.21 -11.13
C LEU A 76 9.29 -6.13 -11.17
N LYS A 77 9.46 -7.44 -10.93
CA LYS A 77 8.32 -8.38 -10.81
C LYS A 77 7.40 -8.00 -9.65
N ILE A 78 7.97 -7.63 -8.51
CA ILE A 78 7.19 -7.18 -7.34
C ILE A 78 6.37 -5.94 -7.73
N ILE A 79 7.02 -4.92 -8.32
CA ILE A 79 6.33 -3.69 -8.71
C ILE A 79 5.26 -3.96 -9.77
N SER A 80 5.56 -4.78 -10.79
CA SER A 80 4.59 -5.16 -11.83
C SER A 80 3.36 -5.85 -11.24
N SER A 81 3.52 -6.64 -10.16
CA SER A 81 2.41 -7.28 -9.48
C SER A 81 1.43 -6.30 -8.82
N TRP A 82 1.89 -5.09 -8.48
CA TRP A 82 1.07 -4.06 -7.85
C TRP A 82 -0.01 -3.47 -8.76
N LYS A 83 0.00 -3.75 -10.06
CA LYS A 83 -1.14 -3.42 -10.95
C LYS A 83 -2.41 -4.18 -10.58
N ASN A 84 -2.27 -5.31 -9.88
CA ASN A 84 -3.39 -6.09 -9.33
C ASN A 84 -3.80 -5.62 -7.94
N PHE A 85 -3.56 -4.34 -7.60
CA PHE A 85 -3.96 -3.78 -6.33
C PHE A 85 -5.49 -3.83 -6.16
N VAL A 86 -5.93 -3.92 -4.91
CA VAL A 86 -7.35 -3.77 -4.56
C VAL A 86 -7.47 -2.57 -3.63
N ARG A 87 -8.04 -1.47 -4.14
CA ARG A 87 -8.30 -0.27 -3.35
C ARG A 87 -9.78 -0.16 -3.03
N GLY A 88 -10.09 0.12 -1.77
CA GLY A 88 -11.47 0.26 -1.35
C GLY A 88 -11.62 0.38 0.17
N ARG A 89 -12.86 0.22 0.60
CA ARG A 89 -13.23 0.16 2.01
C ARG A 89 -13.36 -1.29 2.45
N PHE A 90 -12.82 -1.61 3.61
CA PHE A 90 -12.78 -2.95 4.17
C PHE A 90 -13.23 -2.92 5.63
N LEU A 91 -13.96 -3.94 6.04
CA LEU A 91 -14.19 -4.23 7.44
C LEU A 91 -13.04 -5.08 7.97
N ILE A 92 -12.31 -4.56 8.95
CA ILE A 92 -11.38 -5.36 9.74
C ILE A 92 -12.21 -6.28 10.62
N PHE A 93 -12.25 -7.56 10.27
CA PHE A 93 -13.11 -8.53 10.93
C PHE A 93 -12.42 -9.24 12.09
N ARG A 94 -11.15 -9.63 11.90
CA ARG A 94 -10.41 -10.38 12.92
C ARG A 94 -8.90 -10.26 12.75
N TYR A 95 -8.21 -10.13 13.88
CA TYR A 95 -6.77 -10.32 13.96
C TYR A 95 -6.46 -11.81 14.16
N LEU A 96 -5.74 -12.44 13.23
CA LEU A 96 -5.26 -13.82 13.37
C LEU A 96 -3.74 -13.85 13.60
N LYS A 97 -3.24 -15.01 14.04
CA LYS A 97 -1.81 -15.22 14.29
C LYS A 97 -0.94 -14.94 13.06
N LYS A 98 -1.42 -15.26 11.85
CA LYS A 98 -0.64 -15.15 10.60
C LYS A 98 -0.97 -13.92 9.75
N TYR A 99 -2.17 -13.34 9.87
CA TYR A 99 -2.62 -12.19 9.08
C TYR A 99 -3.87 -11.56 9.72
N THR A 100 -4.27 -10.39 9.25
CA THR A 100 -5.56 -9.76 9.61
C THR A 100 -6.56 -9.94 8.48
N ILE A 101 -7.81 -10.25 8.81
CA ILE A 101 -8.87 -10.40 7.81
C ILE A 101 -9.46 -9.03 7.48
N PHE A 102 -9.31 -8.61 6.23
CA PHE A 102 -10.00 -7.48 5.61
C PHE A 102 -11.15 -8.03 4.78
N LEU A 103 -12.39 -7.71 5.17
CA LEU A 103 -13.59 -8.08 4.41
C LEU A 103 -13.99 -6.94 3.48
N ASP A 104 -14.09 -7.24 2.20
CA ASP A 104 -14.74 -6.41 1.20
C ASP A 104 -16.22 -6.83 1.11
N PRO A 105 -17.16 -5.98 1.54
CA PRO A 105 -18.58 -6.31 1.57
C PRO A 105 -19.26 -6.16 0.20
N ASN A 106 -18.55 -5.74 -0.85
CA ASN A 106 -19.12 -5.63 -2.19
C ASN A 106 -19.45 -7.02 -2.76
N GLU A 107 -20.48 -7.12 -3.60
CA GLU A 107 -20.92 -8.39 -4.19
C GLU A 107 -20.06 -8.81 -5.41
N PRO A 108 -19.54 -10.05 -5.48
CA PRO A 108 -19.58 -11.06 -4.42
C PRO A 108 -18.57 -10.74 -3.30
N PRO A 109 -18.91 -11.00 -2.02
CA PRO A 109 -18.07 -10.64 -0.88
C PRO A 109 -16.73 -11.37 -0.92
N LYS A 110 -15.66 -10.65 -0.55
CA LYS A 110 -14.29 -11.18 -0.56
C LYS A 110 -13.61 -10.96 0.79
N ALA A 111 -12.75 -11.90 1.15
CA ALA A 111 -11.90 -11.81 2.32
C ALA A 111 -10.43 -11.83 1.92
N TYR A 112 -9.64 -10.89 2.43
CA TYR A 112 -8.21 -10.80 2.20
C TYR A 112 -7.46 -11.02 3.50
N GLY A 113 -6.44 -11.88 3.47
CA GLY A 113 -5.49 -12.04 4.57
C GLY A 113 -4.33 -11.06 4.39
N VAL A 114 -4.35 -9.97 5.16
CA VAL A 114 -3.41 -8.85 5.01
C VAL A 114 -2.37 -8.85 6.12
N LEU A 115 -1.11 -8.70 5.74
CA LEU A 115 0.02 -8.48 6.66
C LEU A 115 0.27 -6.99 6.87
N ALA A 116 0.56 -6.64 8.12
CA ALA A 116 0.97 -5.29 8.46
C ALA A 116 2.46 -5.08 8.13
N LEU A 117 2.89 -3.82 8.05
CA LEU A 117 4.27 -3.44 7.75
C LEU A 117 5.10 -3.34 9.05
N THR A 118 5.23 -2.16 9.64
CA THR A 118 6.07 -1.91 10.81
C THR A 118 5.38 -2.21 12.15
N SER A 119 4.14 -1.75 12.29
CA SER A 119 3.26 -2.02 13.43
C SER A 119 2.11 -2.92 13.00
N THR A 120 1.66 -3.78 13.90
CA THR A 120 0.49 -4.62 13.67
C THR A 120 -0.78 -3.79 13.56
N PHE A 121 -1.80 -4.31 12.87
CA PHE A 121 -3.09 -3.61 12.77
C PHE A 121 -3.75 -3.40 14.14
N GLU A 122 -3.59 -4.34 15.08
CA GLU A 122 -4.12 -4.21 16.45
C GLU A 122 -3.43 -3.08 17.23
N GLU A 123 -2.11 -2.89 17.07
CA GLU A 123 -1.39 -1.74 17.66
C GLU A 123 -1.86 -0.41 17.06
N MET A 124 -2.18 -0.39 15.76
CA MET A 124 -2.59 0.84 15.05
C MET A 124 -4.07 1.20 15.25
N LEU A 125 -4.95 0.20 15.33
CA LEU A 125 -6.41 0.38 15.34
C LEU A 125 -7.05 0.06 16.69
N GLY A 126 -6.31 -0.57 17.60
CA GLY A 126 -6.81 -1.09 18.86
C GLY A 126 -7.47 -2.47 18.73
N PRO A 127 -7.87 -3.06 19.88
CA PRO A 127 -8.38 -4.43 19.95
C PRO A 127 -9.87 -4.56 19.56
N TYR A 128 -10.62 -3.47 19.53
CA TYR A 128 -12.07 -3.49 19.33
C TYR A 128 -12.42 -3.61 17.86
N LEU A 129 -13.19 -4.63 17.50
CA LEU A 129 -13.61 -4.94 16.15
C LEU A 129 -15.15 -5.09 16.06
N PRO A 130 -15.75 -4.93 14.88
CA PRO A 130 -15.12 -4.60 13.59
C PRO A 130 -14.86 -3.09 13.41
N ILE A 131 -13.86 -2.75 12.58
CA ILE A 131 -13.52 -1.37 12.21
C ILE A 131 -13.59 -1.24 10.69
N MET A 132 -14.20 -0.18 10.19
CA MET A 132 -14.15 0.15 8.76
C MET A 132 -12.87 0.92 8.46
N VAL A 133 -12.14 0.50 7.43
CA VAL A 133 -10.93 1.17 6.97
C VAL A 133 -10.97 1.39 5.45
N GLU A 134 -10.30 2.43 4.97
CA GLU A 134 -9.96 2.59 3.55
C GLU A 134 -8.46 2.35 3.37
N ALA A 135 -8.12 1.48 2.41
CA ALA A 135 -6.76 1.05 2.14
C ALA A 135 -6.58 0.70 0.65
N ALA A 136 -5.32 0.59 0.21
CA ALA A 136 -4.97 -0.16 -0.99
C ALA A 136 -4.18 -1.40 -0.59
N LEU A 137 -4.63 -2.56 -1.06
CA LEU A 137 -4.02 -3.85 -0.83
C LEU A 137 -3.12 -4.20 -2.01
N LEU A 138 -1.87 -4.57 -1.73
CA LEU A 138 -0.83 -4.86 -2.72
C LEU A 138 -0.35 -6.30 -2.59
N PRO A 139 -0.17 -7.02 -3.72
CA PRO A 139 0.58 -8.27 -3.73
C PRO A 139 2.06 -8.03 -3.39
N PHE A 140 2.64 -8.90 -2.57
CA PHE A 140 4.06 -8.82 -2.18
C PHE A 140 4.60 -10.21 -1.81
N ASN A 141 5.42 -10.82 -2.68
CA ASN A 141 6.04 -12.14 -2.43
C ASN A 141 5.07 -13.19 -1.85
N ASN A 142 3.99 -13.48 -2.59
CA ASN A 142 2.90 -14.41 -2.19
C ASN A 142 2.10 -14.01 -0.94
N LYS A 143 2.27 -12.79 -0.45
CA LYS A 143 1.48 -12.18 0.64
C LYS A 143 0.65 -11.03 0.09
N ILE A 144 -0.33 -10.58 0.88
CA ILE A 144 -1.04 -9.34 0.65
C ILE A 144 -0.67 -8.39 1.77
N ILE A 145 -0.28 -7.16 1.41
CA ILE A 145 0.07 -6.10 2.35
C ILE A 145 -0.79 -4.88 2.06
N TYR A 146 -0.77 -3.87 2.92
CA TYR A 146 -1.31 -2.55 2.61
C TYR A 146 -0.18 -1.60 2.20
N ASP A 147 -0.52 -0.51 1.53
CA ASP A 147 0.43 0.41 0.93
C ASP A 147 0.97 1.49 1.90
N SER A 148 1.04 1.17 3.19
CA SER A 148 1.43 2.04 4.30
C SER A 148 0.49 3.19 4.64
N ILE A 149 -0.60 3.40 3.88
CA ILE A 149 -1.65 4.37 4.21
C ILE A 149 -2.96 3.66 4.50
N LEU A 150 -3.48 3.90 5.71
CA LEU A 150 -4.71 3.33 6.22
C LEU A 150 -5.54 4.43 6.88
N ILE A 151 -6.78 4.61 6.44
CA ILE A 151 -7.71 5.57 7.04
C ILE A 151 -8.80 4.77 7.76
N SER A 152 -8.98 4.96 9.05
CA SER A 152 -10.02 4.30 9.83
C SER A 152 -11.23 5.20 10.04
N TYR A 153 -12.41 4.58 10.09
CA TYR A 153 -13.68 5.25 10.37
C TYR A 153 -14.33 4.61 11.59
N ARG A 154 -14.92 5.43 12.45
CA ARG A 154 -15.82 4.93 13.48
C ARG A 154 -17.12 4.48 12.81
N ILE A 155 -17.53 3.26 13.10
CA ILE A 155 -18.81 2.70 12.65
C ILE A 155 -19.62 2.27 13.87
N THR A 156 -20.94 2.36 13.76
CA THR A 156 -21.88 1.90 14.78
C THR A 156 -22.87 0.97 14.09
N PHE A 157 -23.04 -0.24 14.63
CA PHE A 157 -24.07 -1.18 14.17
C PHE A 157 -25.27 -1.07 15.11
N GLY A 158 -26.48 -1.06 14.56
CA GLY A 158 -27.75 -0.95 15.27
C GLY A 158 -28.87 -1.58 14.48
#